data_AF-A0A1S8X5X5-F1
#
_entry.id   AF-A0A1S8X5X5-F1
#
_cell.length_a   1.000
_cell.length_b   1.000
_cell.length_c   1.000
_cell.angle_alpha   90.00
_cell.angle_beta   90.00
_cell.angle_gamma   90.00
#
_symmetry.space_group_name_H-M   'P 1'
#
loop_
_entity.id
_entity.type
_entity.pdbx_description
1 polymer ?
#
loop_
_entity_poly.entity_id
_entity_poly.type
_entity_poly.pdbx_seq_one_letter_code
_entity_poly.pdbx_strand_id
1 'polypeptide(L)' 'MSVLPKMHEERSNIYGNERLEFLGDAVIEVISSIHLFFMFPELPEGNLDAYRQAIVQNQHLAELAVNCREMLKIHVLNG' A
#
# COMPACT_ATOMS: atom_id res chain seq x y z
N MET A 1 -1.99 -43.36 14.11
CA MET A 1 -3.06 -42.53 13.54
C MET A 1 -2.68 -41.07 13.75
N SER A 2 -2.08 -40.45 12.73
CA SER A 2 -1.69 -39.04 12.74
C SER A 2 -2.94 -38.17 12.62
N VAL A 3 -3.20 -37.34 13.63
CA VAL A 3 -4.20 -36.28 13.56
C VAL A 3 -3.62 -35.19 12.65
N LEU A 4 -4.04 -35.17 11.39
CA LEU A 4 -3.80 -34.04 10.51
C LEU A 4 -4.68 -32.87 10.98
N PRO A 5 -4.12 -31.66 11.20
CA PRO A 5 -4.95 -30.51 11.48
C PRO A 5 -5.80 -30.24 10.22
N LYS A 6 -7.12 -30.21 10.41
CA LYS A 6 -8.04 -29.81 9.34
C LYS A 6 -7.71 -28.36 9.01
N MET A 7 -7.04 -28.14 7.88
CA MET A 7 -6.98 -26.84 7.23
C MET A 7 -8.40 -26.51 6.79
N HIS A 8 -9.14 -25.84 7.68
CA HIS A 8 -10.34 -25.13 7.28
C HIS A 8 -9.83 -23.91 6.52
N GLU A 9 -9.59 -24.11 5.22
CA GLU A 9 -9.56 -23.02 4.26
C GLU A 9 -10.99 -22.50 4.24
N GLU A 10 -11.30 -21.62 5.19
CA GLU A 10 -12.49 -20.79 5.13
C GLU A 10 -12.35 -20.04 3.81
N ARG A 11 -13.09 -20.51 2.80
CA ARG A 11 -13.33 -19.74 1.59
C ARG A 11 -14.11 -18.52 2.02
N SER A 12 -13.38 -17.52 2.50
CA SER A 12 -13.90 -16.21 2.85
C SER A 12 -14.61 -15.69 1.61
N ASN A 13 -15.86 -15.33 1.83
CA ASN A 13 -16.78 -14.85 0.81
C ASN A 13 -16.13 -13.66 0.08
N ILE A 14 -15.68 -13.85 -1.17
CA ILE A 14 -14.84 -12.92 -1.96
C ILE A 14 -15.66 -11.71 -2.45
N TYR A 15 -16.33 -10.99 -1.55
CA TYR A 15 -17.11 -9.80 -1.87
C TYR A 15 -16.40 -8.48 -1.47
N GLY A 16 -15.18 -8.56 -0.94
CA GLY A 16 -14.38 -7.40 -0.54
C GLY A 16 -13.22 -7.09 -1.50
N ASN A 17 -12.69 -5.86 -1.41
CA ASN A 17 -11.51 -5.42 -2.15
C ASN A 17 -10.19 -5.90 -1.52
N GLU A 18 -10.22 -6.76 -0.50
CA GLU A 18 -9.03 -7.23 0.25
C GLU A 18 -7.93 -7.79 -0.66
N ARG A 19 -8.29 -8.51 -1.72
CA ARG A 19 -7.29 -9.02 -2.69
C ARG A 19 -6.61 -7.91 -3.49
N LEU A 20 -7.36 -6.86 -3.81
CA LEU A 20 -6.82 -5.69 -4.50
C LEU A 20 -6.03 -4.80 -3.54
N GLU A 21 -6.46 -4.69 -2.29
CA GLU A 21 -5.72 -4.03 -1.21
C GLU A 21 -4.36 -4.71 -0.99
N PHE A 22 -4.34 -6.03 -0.84
CA PHE A 22 -3.09 -6.80 -0.71
C PHE A 22 -2.12 -6.56 -1.89
N LEU A 23 -2.65 -6.54 -3.12
CA LEU A 23 -1.82 -6.22 -4.30
C LEU A 23 -1.37 -4.75 -4.30
N GLY A 24 -2.26 -3.84 -3.92
CA GLY A 24 -2.01 -2.40 -3.86
C GLY A 24 -0.92 -2.04 -2.85
N ASP A 25 -0.94 -2.66 -1.67
CA ASP A 25 0.07 -2.49 -0.63
C ASP A 25 1.46 -2.88 -1.14
N ALA A 26 1.57 -4.06 -1.79
CA ALA A 26 2.83 -4.50 -2.38
C ALA A 26 3.33 -3.54 -3.47
N VAL A 27 2.42 -3.02 -4.30
CA VAL A 27 2.78 -2.04 -5.35
C VAL A 27 3.27 -0.73 -4.74
N ILE A 28 2.58 -0.20 -3.73
CA ILE A 28 2.97 1.04 -3.04
C ILE A 28 4.32 0.87 -2.35
N GLU A 29 4.54 -0.28 -1.71
CA GLU A 29 5.80 -0.62 -1.05
C GLU A 29 6.97 -0.65 -2.05
N VAL A 30 6.79 -1.27 -3.21
CA VAL A 30 7.84 -1.33 -4.24
C VAL A 30 8.13 0.06 -4.82
N ILE A 31 7.10 0.82 -5.20
CA ILE A 31 7.27 2.14 -5.81
C ILE A 31 7.96 3.11 -4.83
N SER A 32 7.51 3.15 -3.58
CA SER A 32 8.11 4.00 -2.55
C SER A 32 9.57 3.62 -2.28
N SER A 33 9.88 2.32 -2.21
CA SER A 33 11.25 1.82 -2.02
C SER A 33 12.17 2.22 -3.17
N ILE A 34 11.73 2.02 -4.42
CA ILE A 34 12.50 2.41 -5.61
C ILE A 34 12.74 3.92 -5.61
N HIS A 35 11.71 4.70 -5.32
CA HIS A 35 11.80 6.17 -5.34
C HIS A 35 12.81 6.68 -4.30
N LEU A 36 12.74 6.17 -3.07
CA LEU A 36 13.68 6.55 -2.00
C LEU A 36 15.11 6.11 -2.31
N PHE A 37 15.28 4.90 -2.86
CA PHE A 37 16.60 4.38 -3.23
C PHE A 37 17.32 5.27 -4.24
N PHE A 38 16.62 5.72 -5.28
CA PHE A 38 17.21 6.60 -6.30
C PHE A 38 17.29 8.07 -5.89
N MET A 39 16.37 8.55 -5.06
CA MET A 39 16.37 9.94 -4.60
C MET A 39 17.47 10.21 -3.56
N PHE A 40 17.80 9.21 -2.75
CA PHE A 40 18.72 9.35 -1.62
C PHE A 40 19.84 8.30 -1.63
N PRO A 41 20.75 8.33 -2.62
CA PRO A 41 21.78 7.30 -2.79
C PRO A 41 22.80 7.24 -1.65
N GLU A 42 22.92 8.30 -0.84
CA GLU A 42 23.87 8.39 0.28
C GLU A 42 23.26 8.00 1.63
N LEU A 43 21.93 7.82 1.70
CA LEU A 43 21.26 7.48 2.96
C LEU A 43 21.41 5.98 3.26
N PRO A 44 21.72 5.60 4.52
CA PRO A 44 21.78 4.20 4.90
C PRO A 44 20.38 3.57 4.93
N GLU A 45 20.34 2.24 4.79
CA GLU A 45 19.12 1.44 4.73
C GLU A 45 18.12 1.78 5.85
N GLY A 46 18.59 1.90 7.10
CA GLY A 46 17.70 2.20 8.23
C GLY A 46 16.96 3.53 8.11
N ASN A 47 17.57 4.54 7.49
CA ASN A 47 16.90 5.81 7.22
C ASN A 47 15.91 5.67 6.06
N LEU A 48 16.28 4.95 5.00
CA LEU A 48 15.38 4.69 3.87
C LEU A 48 14.14 3.92 4.32
N ASP A 49 14.29 2.93 5.21
CA ASP A 49 13.17 2.19 5.78
C ASP A 49 12.28 3.08 6.65
N ALA A 50 12.85 3.92 7.51
CA ALA A 50 12.08 4.87 8.31
C ALA A 50 11.28 5.86 7.44
N TYR A 51 11.88 6.38 6.36
CA TYR A 51 11.18 7.25 5.41
C TYR A 51 10.08 6.51 4.67
N ARG A 52 10.34 5.28 4.23
CA ARG A 52 9.35 4.44 3.55
C ARG A 52 8.15 4.20 4.45
N GLN A 53 8.37 3.76 5.69
CA GLN A 53 7.30 3.55 6.68
C GLN A 53 6.47 4.82 6.91
N ALA A 54 7.11 5.99 6.99
CA ALA A 54 6.43 7.27 7.15
C ALA A 54 5.55 7.64 5.93
N ILE A 55 5.90 7.21 4.73
CA ILE A 55 5.12 7.49 3.50
C ILE A 55 3.98 6.48 3.32
N VAL A 56 4.23 5.19 3.58
CA VAL A 56 3.25 4.11 3.34
C VAL A 56 2.27 3.90 4.50
N GLN A 57 2.42 4.63 5.60
CA GLN A 57 1.47 4.54 6.71
C GLN A 57 0.05 4.88 6.28
N ASN A 58 -0.92 4.11 6.77
CA ASN A 58 -2.34 4.23 6.39
C ASN A 58 -2.89 5.66 6.55
N GLN A 59 -2.44 6.40 7.55
CA GLN A 59 -2.86 7.79 7.75
C GLN A 59 -2.42 8.69 6.59
N HIS A 60 -1.18 8.54 6.13
CA HIS A 60 -0.65 9.31 5.00
C HIS A 60 -1.31 8.91 3.69
N LEU A 61 -1.54 7.60 3.47
CA LEU A 61 -2.26 7.10 2.30
C LEU A 61 -3.72 7.58 2.28
N ALA A 62 -4.39 7.66 3.43
CA ALA A 62 -5.75 8.20 3.52
C ALA A 62 -5.81 9.69 3.15
N GLU A 63 -4.86 10.49 3.64
CA GLU A 63 -4.72 11.90 3.27
C GLU A 63 -4.48 12.07 1.76
N LEU A 64 -3.57 11.26 1.19
CA LEU A 64 -3.32 11.24 -0.25
C LEU A 64 -4.57 10.86 -1.05
N ALA A 65 -5.34 9.86 -0.61
CA ALA A 65 -6.57 9.46 -1.28
C ALA A 65 -7.61 10.59 -1.31
N VAL A 66 -7.75 11.36 -0.22
CA VAL A 66 -8.62 12.54 -0.17
C VAL A 66 -8.12 13.62 -1.13
N ASN A 67 -6.82 13.91 -1.12
CA ASN A 67 -6.23 14.92 -2.00
C ASN A 67 -6.38 14.56 -3.49
N CYS A 68 -6.14 13.30 -3.86
CA CYS A 68 -6.36 12.80 -5.21
C CYS A 68 -7.83 12.92 -5.63
N ARG A 69 -8.77 12.63 -4.72
CA ARG A 69 -10.20 12.79 -4.98
C ARG A 69 -10.57 14.26 -5.26
N GLU A 70 -10.04 15.20 -4.48
CA GLU A 70 -10.30 16.63 -4.70
C GLU A 70 -9.67 17.13 -6.01
N MET A 71 -8.46 16.70 -6.36
CA MET A 71 -7.86 16.99 -7.67
C MET A 71 -8.70 16.48 -8.83
N LEU A 72 -9.19 15.24 -8.75
CA LEU A 72 -10.05 14.64 -9.78
C LEU A 72 -11.37 15.40 -9.92
N LYS A 73 -11.97 15.87 -8.81
CA LYS A 73 -13.18 16.71 -8.87
C LYS A 73 -12.92 18.03 -9.59
N ILE A 74 -11.79 18.69 -9.32
CA ILE A 74 -11.44 19.95 -9.99
C ILE A 74 -11.26 19.73 -11.50
N HIS A 75 -10.66 18.61 -11.91
CA HIS A 75 -10.46 18.31 -13.33
C HIS A 75 -11.76 17.96 -14.06
N VAL A 76 -12.68 17.24 -13.40
CA VAL A 76 -13.99 16.86 -13.96
C VAL A 76 -14.97 18.04 -13.99
N LEU A 77 -14.85 19.02 -13.09
CA LEU A 77 -15.72 20.21 -13.06
C LEU A 77 -15.23 21.36 -13.95
N ASN A 78 -13.99 21.30 -14.44
CA ASN A 78 -13.40 22.31 -15.33
C ASN A 78 -13.24 21.85 -16.79
N GLY A 79 -13.79 20.68 -17.14
CA GLY A 79 -13.92 20.18 -18.52
C GLY A 79 -15.38 20.08 -18.93
#